data_AF-A0A957E669-F1
#
_entry.id   AF-A0A957E669-F1
#
_cell.length_a   1.000
_cell.length_b   1.000
_cell.length_c   1.000
_cell.angle_alpha   90.00
_cell.angle_beta   90.00
_cell.angle_gamma   90.00
#
_symmetry.space_group_name_H-M   'P 1'
#
loop_
_entity.id
_entity.type
_entity.pdbx_description
1 polymer ?
#
loop_
_entity_poly.entity_id
_entity_poly.type
_entity_poly.pdbx_seq_one_letter_code
_entity_poly.pdbx_strand_id
1 'polypeptide(L)'
;MVIALTPLQNEDALQIDLSISTRLNLTADQARRKATRFLMDNISMFLMPVNPLLVVADQEDIKWRFSIMLVLGQQGKLGPVGELDVDAYTGDISVNDTNLEEIKDNARRLAQSTAHSTVS
;
A
#
# COMPACT_ATOMS: atom_id res chain seq x y z
N MET A 1 18.63 -9.21 -11.14
CA MET A 1 19.56 -9.81 -10.17
C MET A 1 19.41 -11.33 -10.22
N VAL A 2 20.47 -12.07 -10.51
CA VAL A 2 20.45 -13.56 -10.45
C VAL A 2 21.19 -13.97 -9.19
N ILE A 3 20.50 -14.64 -8.26
CA ILE A 3 21.11 -15.19 -7.06
C ILE A 3 21.51 -16.63 -7.35
N ALA A 4 22.82 -16.91 -7.37
CA ALA A 4 23.32 -18.27 -7.46
C ALA A 4 23.20 -18.93 -6.08
N LEU A 5 22.55 -20.09 -6.03
CA LEU A 5 22.27 -20.80 -4.79
C LEU A 5 22.93 -22.17 -4.84
N THR A 6 23.45 -22.60 -3.69
CA THR A 6 24.03 -23.93 -3.55
C THR A 6 22.93 -24.92 -3.20
N PRO A 7 22.74 -26.00 -3.96
CA PRO A 7 21.78 -27.04 -3.61
C PRO A 7 22.17 -27.71 -2.29
N LEU A 8 21.17 -28.13 -1.51
CA LEU A 8 21.42 -28.96 -0.33
C LEU A 8 21.96 -30.32 -0.80
N GLN A 9 23.00 -30.83 -0.14
CA GLN A 9 23.60 -32.11 -0.54
C GLN A 9 22.57 -33.24 -0.35
N ASN A 10 22.37 -34.03 -1.42
CA ASN A 10 21.53 -35.23 -1.48
C ASN A 10 20.02 -35.02 -1.34
N GLU A 11 19.51 -33.82 -1.61
CA GLU A 11 18.06 -33.60 -1.76
C GLU A 11 17.77 -32.80 -3.03
N ASP A 12 16.63 -33.07 -3.68
CA ASP A 12 16.02 -32.17 -4.67
C ASP A 12 15.41 -30.95 -3.95
N ALA A 13 16.14 -30.38 -2.99
CA ALA A 13 15.69 -29.32 -2.11
C ALA A 13 16.66 -28.14 -2.18
N LEU A 14 16.06 -26.95 -2.26
CA LEU A 14 16.75 -25.67 -2.29
C LEU A 14 16.36 -24.89 -1.03
N GLN A 15 17.33 -24.61 -0.17
CA GLN A 15 17.16 -23.71 0.96
C GLN A 15 17.79 -22.36 0.63
N ILE A 16 17.04 -21.28 0.84
CA ILE A 16 17.46 -19.90 0.60
C ILE A 16 17.37 -19.12 1.89
N ASP A 17 18.52 -18.79 2.47
CA ASP A 17 18.63 -17.86 3.60
C ASP A 17 19.09 -16.50 3.07
N LEU A 18 18.13 -15.60 2.81
CA LEU A 18 18.39 -14.29 2.23
C LEU A 18 18.30 -13.19 3.29
N SER A 19 19.41 -12.45 3.46
CA SER A 19 19.44 -11.23 4.27
C SER A 19 19.71 -10.04 3.36
N ILE A 20 18.72 -9.15 3.21
CA ILE A 20 18.85 -7.90 2.46
C ILE A 20 18.93 -6.75 3.45
N SER A 21 19.98 -5.96 3.35
CA SER A 21 20.15 -4.72 4.12
C SER A 21 20.35 -3.56 3.16
N THR A 22 19.50 -2.55 3.28
CA THR A 22 19.61 -1.30 2.53
C THR A 22 19.20 -0.13 3.42
N ARG A 23 19.67 1.07 3.09
CA ARG A 23 19.23 2.29 3.78
C ARG A 23 18.10 2.90 2.98
N LEU A 24 16.92 2.96 3.59
CA LEU A 24 15.79 3.70 3.04
C LEU A 24 15.89 5.17 3.49
N ASN A 25 15.48 6.09 2.63
CA ASN A 25 15.43 7.51 3.00
C ASN A 25 14.17 7.84 3.81
N LEU A 26 13.11 7.04 3.63
CA LEU A 26 11.83 7.24 4.28
C LEU A 26 11.47 6.03 5.14
N THR A 27 11.12 6.32 6.40
CA THR A 27 10.42 5.37 7.26
C THR A 27 8.97 5.21 6.80
N ALA A 28 8.34 4.09 7.21
CA ALA A 28 6.93 3.85 6.96
C ALA A 28 6.03 5.02 7.42
N ASP A 29 6.36 5.67 8.54
CA ASP A 29 5.57 6.80 9.05
C ASP A 29 5.77 8.08 8.26
N GLN A 30 6.98 8.34 7.75
CA GLN A 30 7.22 9.47 6.84
C GLN A 30 6.47 9.26 5.52
N ALA A 31 6.52 8.06 4.95
CA ALA A 31 5.77 7.69 3.76
C ALA A 31 4.25 7.78 3.99
N ARG A 32 3.75 7.33 5.16
CA ARG A 32 2.34 7.46 5.53
C ARG A 32 1.88 8.91 5.52
N ARG A 33 2.67 9.83 6.10
CA ARG A 33 2.31 11.27 6.11
C ARG A 33 2.19 11.84 4.70
N LYS A 34 3.09 11.45 3.78
CA LYS A 34 3.01 11.84 2.37
C LYS A 34 1.74 11.27 1.70
N ALA A 35 1.47 9.97 1.89
CA ALA A 35 0.26 9.31 1.39
C ALA A 35 -1.02 9.97 1.92
N THR A 36 -1.10 10.26 3.22
CA THR A 36 -2.25 10.94 3.83
C THR A 36 -2.50 12.30 3.19
N ARG A 37 -1.46 13.13 3.03
CA ARG A 37 -1.60 14.44 2.39
C ARG A 37 -2.08 14.30 0.95
N PHE A 38 -1.49 13.39 0.19
CA PHE A 38 -1.91 13.13 -1.19
C PHE A 38 -3.39 12.74 -1.31
N LEU A 39 -3.86 11.82 -0.47
CA LEU A 39 -5.27 11.39 -0.48
C LEU A 39 -6.21 12.53 -0.11
N MET A 40 -5.83 13.37 0.85
CA MET A 40 -6.60 14.55 1.23
C MET A 40 -6.69 15.56 0.07
N ASP A 41 -5.59 15.80 -0.63
CA ASP A 41 -5.50 16.81 -1.68
C ASP A 41 -6.19 16.36 -2.99
N ASN A 42 -6.25 15.04 -3.26
CA ASN A 42 -6.69 14.52 -4.57
C ASN A 42 -7.98 13.69 -4.53
N ILE A 43 -8.40 13.19 -3.35
CA ILE A 43 -9.54 12.29 -3.24
C ILE A 43 -10.50 12.70 -2.12
N SER A 44 -10.09 12.55 -0.85
CA SER A 44 -10.95 12.75 0.31
C SER A 44 -10.17 12.68 1.62
N MET A 45 -10.61 13.44 2.62
CA MET A 45 -10.12 13.36 4.01
C MET A 45 -10.57 12.11 4.77
N PHE A 46 -11.51 11.34 4.23
CA PHE A 46 -12.01 10.11 4.83
C PHE A 46 -11.21 8.87 4.43
N LEU A 47 -10.16 9.03 3.63
CA LEU A 47 -9.26 7.95 3.24
C LEU A 47 -8.01 7.94 4.12
N MET A 48 -7.68 6.76 4.63
CA MET A 48 -6.56 6.58 5.53
C MET A 48 -5.63 5.47 5.03
N PRO A 49 -4.33 5.76 4.81
CA PRO A 49 -3.35 4.73 4.54
C PRO A 49 -3.05 3.95 5.83
N VAL A 50 -3.21 2.62 5.79
CA VAL A 50 -2.96 1.69 6.91
C VAL A 50 -2.03 0.56 6.45
N ASN A 51 -1.59 -0.28 7.40
CA ASN A 51 -0.85 -1.54 7.14
C ASN A 51 0.32 -1.38 6.15
N PRO A 52 1.40 -0.68 6.55
CA PRO A 52 2.54 -0.46 5.66
C PRO A 52 3.23 -1.78 5.35
N LEU A 53 3.42 -2.04 4.06
CA LEU A 53 4.20 -3.17 3.55
C LEU A 53 5.40 -2.61 2.75
N LEU A 54 6.60 -3.09 3.05
CA LEU A 54 7.77 -2.77 2.22
C LEU A 54 7.82 -3.75 1.05
N VAL A 55 7.67 -3.22 -0.16
CA VAL A 55 7.73 -3.97 -1.42
C VAL A 55 9.10 -3.74 -2.04
N VAL A 56 9.85 -4.81 -2.28
CA VAL A 56 11.16 -4.79 -2.93
C VAL A 56 11.04 -5.57 -4.23
N ALA A 57 10.93 -4.87 -5.36
CA ALA A 57 10.87 -5.52 -6.67
C ALA A 57 12.30 -5.71 -7.25
N ASP A 58 13.12 -4.66 -7.17
CA ASP A 58 14.56 -4.70 -7.43
C ASP A 58 15.31 -3.69 -6.55
N GLN A 59 16.59 -3.42 -6.85
CA GLN A 59 17.42 -2.50 -6.06
C GLN A 59 17.00 -1.03 -6.17
N GLU A 60 16.34 -0.65 -7.27
CA GLU A 60 15.92 0.72 -7.57
C GLU A 60 14.41 0.91 -7.34
N ASP A 61 13.63 -0.17 -7.36
CA ASP A 61 12.19 -0.17 -7.09
C ASP A 61 11.86 -0.76 -5.70
N ILE A 62 11.99 0.10 -4.69
CA ILE A 62 11.57 -0.17 -3.31
C ILE A 62 10.47 0.81 -2.89
N LYS A 63 9.32 0.29 -2.48
CA LYS A 63 8.12 1.07 -2.19
C LYS A 63 7.52 0.72 -0.84
N TRP A 64 7.00 1.73 -0.16
CA TRP A 64 6.02 1.55 0.92
C TRP A 64 4.62 1.48 0.31
N ARG A 65 4.02 0.31 0.38
CA ARG A 65 2.63 0.07 -0.01
C ARG A 65 1.71 0.21 1.19
N PHE A 66 0.63 0.95 1.01
CA PHE A 66 -0.41 1.12 2.02
C PHE A 66 -1.74 0.63 1.48
N SER A 67 -2.47 -0.15 2.29
CA SER A 67 -3.90 -0.33 2.04
C SER A 67 -4.63 0.97 2.38
N ILE A 68 -5.51 1.42 1.50
CA ILE A 68 -6.32 2.62 1.70
C ILE A 68 -7.67 2.22 2.28
N MET A 69 -7.98 2.72 3.48
CA MET A 69 -9.24 2.46 4.16
C MET A 69 -10.15 3.67 4.08
N LEU A 70 -11.42 3.45 3.76
CA LEU A 70 -12.47 4.44 3.96
C LEU A 70 -12.91 4.44 5.43
N VAL A 71 -12.90 5.61 6.05
CA VAL A 71 -13.28 5.82 7.46
C VAL A 71 -14.31 6.94 7.52
N LEU A 72 -15.55 6.61 7.89
CA LEU A 72 -16.62 7.59 8.06
C LEU A 72 -16.92 7.76 9.55
N GLY A 73 -16.73 8.97 10.07
CA GLY A 73 -16.70 9.30 11.51
C GLY A 73 -17.56 8.40 12.43
N GLN A 74 -18.89 8.53 12.37
CA GLN A 74 -19.80 7.79 13.26
C GLN A 74 -19.95 6.30 12.92
N GLN A 75 -19.62 5.90 11.69
CA GLN A 75 -19.76 4.51 11.21
C GLN A 75 -18.45 3.71 11.34
N GLY A 76 -17.35 4.35 11.73
CA GLY A 76 -16.05 3.72 11.87
C GLY A 76 -15.37 3.42 10.54
N LYS A 77 -14.46 2.44 10.54
CA LYS A 77 -13.75 1.98 9.34
C LYS A 77 -14.70 1.15 8.48
N LEU A 78 -15.05 1.65 7.30
CA LEU A 78 -15.95 0.93 6.39
C LEU A 78 -15.26 -0.21 5.65
N GLY A 79 -14.00 -0.03 5.26
CA GLY A 79 -13.27 -1.09 4.55
C GLY A 79 -12.18 -0.58 3.60
N PRO A 80 -11.41 -1.51 3.01
CA PRO A 80 -10.37 -1.19 2.04
C PRO A 80 -10.99 -0.76 0.72
N VAL A 81 -10.39 0.23 0.06
CA VAL A 81 -10.84 0.78 -1.23
C VAL A 81 -9.76 0.76 -2.31
N GLY A 82 -8.52 0.39 -1.95
CA GLY A 82 -7.41 0.24 -2.87
C GLY A 82 -6.07 0.23 -2.16
N GLU A 83 -5.00 0.38 -2.94
CA GLU A 83 -3.62 0.45 -2.46
C GLU A 83 -2.95 1.72 -2.98
N LEU A 84 -1.95 2.19 -2.25
CA LEU A 84 -1.13 3.33 -2.65
C LEU A 84 0.34 3.04 -2.37
N ASP A 85 1.16 3.22 -3.40
CA ASP A 85 2.61 3.04 -3.30
C ASP A 85 3.32 4.38 -3.19
N VAL A 86 4.24 4.45 -2.24
CA VAL A 86 5.14 5.58 -2.00
C VAL A 86 6.57 5.09 -2.18
N ASP A 87 7.33 5.71 -3.07
CA ASP A 87 8.74 5.39 -3.27
C ASP A 87 9.52 5.55 -1.95
N ALA A 88 10.30 4.55 -1.56
CA ALA A 88 10.98 4.54 -0.26
C ALA A 88 12.23 5.45 -0.21
N TYR A 89 12.67 5.97 -1.36
CA TYR A 89 13.83 6.84 -1.53
C TYR A 89 13.44 8.30 -1.75
N THR A 90 12.46 8.58 -2.61
CA THR A 90 12.04 9.94 -2.98
C THR A 90 10.76 10.35 -2.25
N GLY A 91 9.92 9.37 -1.94
CA GLY A 91 8.57 9.60 -1.42
C GLY A 91 7.60 10.09 -2.49
N ASP A 92 7.92 9.87 -3.75
CA ASP A 92 6.99 10.07 -4.84
C ASP A 92 5.89 9.02 -4.79
N ILE A 93 4.69 9.43 -5.17
CA ILE A 93 3.51 8.57 -5.14
C ILE A 93 3.26 8.12 -6.57
N SER A 94 3.42 6.82 -6.81
CA SER A 94 3.23 6.23 -8.13
C SER A 94 1.75 5.94 -8.34
N VAL A 95 1.00 6.91 -8.86
CA VAL A 95 -0.39 6.75 -9.26
C VAL A 95 -0.62 7.28 -10.65
N ASN A 96 -1.48 6.59 -11.40
CA ASN A 96 -2.05 7.10 -12.63
C ASN A 96 -3.54 7.45 -12.39
N ASP A 97 -4.15 8.14 -13.35
CA ASP A 97 -5.55 8.54 -13.26
C ASP A 97 -6.50 7.35 -13.11
N THR A 98 -6.18 6.21 -13.72
CA THR A 98 -6.97 4.99 -13.62
C THR A 98 -7.06 4.47 -12.18
N ASN A 99 -5.92 4.32 -11.50
CA ASN A 99 -5.87 3.87 -10.11
C ASN A 99 -6.61 4.85 -9.19
N LEU A 100 -6.54 6.14 -9.49
CA LEU A 100 -7.21 7.18 -8.70
C LEU A 100 -8.74 7.06 -8.83
N GLU A 101 -9.25 6.87 -10.03
CA GLU A 101 -10.68 6.68 -10.28
C GLU A 101 -11.17 5.36 -9.68
N GLU A 102 -10.39 4.28 -9.73
CA GLU A 102 -10.74 3.02 -9.06
C GLU A 102 -10.91 3.18 -7.55
N ILE A 103 -10.01 3.90 -6.88
CA ILE A 103 -10.12 4.20 -5.44
C ILE A 103 -11.39 5.01 -5.16
N LYS A 104 -11.70 6.01 -6.00
CA LYS A 104 -12.92 6.84 -5.87
C LYS A 104 -14.18 5.99 -6.03
N ASP A 105 -14.22 5.14 -7.04
CA ASP A 105 -15.40 4.31 -7.34
C ASP A 105 -15.62 3.24 -6.27
N ASN A 106 -14.55 2.60 -5.79
CA ASN A 106 -14.63 1.68 -4.66
C ASN A 106 -15.13 2.37 -3.39
N ALA A 107 -14.64 3.59 -3.09
CA ALA A 107 -15.10 4.36 -1.95
C ALA A 107 -16.59 4.75 -2.06
N ARG A 108 -17.06 5.18 -3.24
CA ARG A 108 -18.47 5.49 -3.50
C ARG A 108 -19.36 4.27 -3.31
N ARG A 109 -18.98 3.14 -3.94
CA ARG A 109 -19.73 1.89 -3.84
C ARG A 109 -19.82 1.40 -2.39
N LEU A 110 -18.72 1.48 -1.65
CA LEU A 110 -18.68 1.06 -0.25
C LEU A 110 -19.58 1.94 0.62
N ALA A 111 -19.50 3.27 0.48
CA ALA A 111 -20.35 4.21 1.21
C ALA A 111 -21.86 4.01 0.92
N GLN A 112 -22.22 3.77 -0.34
CA GLN A 112 -23.62 3.51 -0.74
C GLN A 112 -24.15 2.20 -0.14
N SER A 113 -23.33 1.15 -0.09
CA SER A 113 -23.73 -0.13 0.49
C SER A 113 -24.05 -0.01 1.98
N THR A 114 -23.25 0.75 2.74
CA THR A 114 -23.50 0.99 4.17
C THR A 114 -24.78 1.81 4.41
N ALA A 115 -25.05 2.81 3.56
CA ALA A 115 -26.28 3.60 3.65
C ALA A 115 -27.53 2.74 3.46
N HIS A 116 -27.51 1.76 2.55
CA HIS A 116 -28.62 0.83 2.34
C HIS A 116 -28.83 -0.14 3.52
N SER A 117 -27.75 -0.62 4.14
CA SER A 117 -27.84 -1.56 5.27
C SER A 117 -28.33 -0.93 6.58
N THR A 118 -28.37 0.41 6.68
CA THR A 118 -28.81 1.11 7.90
C THR A 118 -30.33 1.41 7.89
N VAL A 119 -31.04 1.09 6.79
CA VAL A 119 -32.49 1.40 6.59
C VAL A 119 -33.34 0.11 6.50
N SER A 120 -32.84 -1.04 6.97
CA SER A 120 -33.63 -2.29 7.09
C SER A 120 -33.73 -2.77 8.52
#